data_AF-A0A8T4NGN7-F1
#
_entry.id   AF-A0A8T4NGN7-F1
#
_cell.length_a   1.000
_cell.length_b   1.000
_cell.length_c   1.000
_cell.angle_alpha   90.00
_cell.angle_beta   90.00
_cell.angle_gamma   90.00
#
_symmetry.space_group_name_H-M   'P 1'
#
loop_
_entity.id
_entity.type
_entity.pdbx_description
1 polymer ?
#
loop_
_entity_poly.entity_id
_entity_poly.type
_entity_poly.pdbx_seq_one_letter_code
_entity_poly.pdbx_strand_id
1 'polypeptide(L)'
;MVSDKSKQAIERLEAGRYSNDREISLGGVAYSARDVLVKAPLIARLNVYYVGGTGRGKTQLGHDLLSYFNDSACYAMGRPDFEPSELLKQVRLGSLKDAKTDRELVELTENVRKNLFFIDELNRAPPIVQNYFFDFFDGKLVHDGKILNLGTDGYSIGFATGNLGNGEYVGVSDSDRALKDRMHMIVKLDHPDYRPTPQNLLSVFKGKKNPRSDMPNEAQVSKEDILALHKEFGERETYPLLPILGLYFTEGLDYLENVKGNSKAKCDARWPNLEGIRTDIDENKVFPFSPRGVLSAIGLTGALQMIAEAKGKQPTTSNLFLDALRLTVPYSGVIAPMYIDQEHNGDVYSAFDTLFGQNSGNRREILERVSKLEEAVALAEAGITDADLLNDVASVKGRWTPVKEAIQDYASIMKNDKNPEKAKLREIIERAREQGRK
;
A
#
# COMPACT_ATOMS: atom_id res chain seq x y z
N MET A 1 16.03 -12.05 -9.86
CA MET A 1 17.25 -11.55 -9.17
C MET A 1 17.37 -10.07 -9.43
N VAL A 2 17.70 -9.26 -8.41
CA VAL A 2 17.88 -7.80 -8.56
C VAL A 2 19.12 -7.49 -9.41
N SER A 3 18.99 -6.61 -10.41
CA SER A 3 20.13 -6.15 -11.20
C SER A 3 21.14 -5.36 -10.35
N ASP A 4 22.43 -5.39 -10.69
CA ASP A 4 23.44 -4.66 -9.91
C ASP A 4 23.23 -3.14 -9.94
N LYS A 5 22.71 -2.61 -11.05
CA LYS A 5 22.29 -1.21 -11.14
C LYS A 5 21.19 -0.89 -10.13
N SER A 6 20.19 -1.76 -10.01
CA SER A 6 19.10 -1.60 -9.04
C SER A 6 19.57 -1.73 -7.60
N LYS A 7 20.50 -2.64 -7.30
CA LYS A 7 21.13 -2.71 -5.97
C LYS A 7 21.82 -1.40 -5.58
N GLN A 8 22.62 -0.84 -6.49
CA GLN A 8 23.29 0.45 -6.27
C GLN A 8 22.30 1.61 -6.12
N ALA A 9 21.19 1.62 -6.86
CA ALA A 9 20.14 2.62 -6.70
C ALA A 9 19.42 2.50 -5.34
N ILE A 10 19.08 1.28 -4.90
CA ILE A 10 18.48 1.01 -3.59
C ILE A 10 19.40 1.44 -2.44
N GLU A 11 20.70 1.24 -2.57
CA GLU A 11 21.70 1.68 -1.60
C GLU A 11 21.78 3.21 -1.55
N ARG A 12 21.91 3.88 -2.70
CA ARG A 12 21.97 5.35 -2.79
C ARG A 12 20.70 6.04 -2.27
N LEU A 13 19.53 5.39 -2.33
CA LEU A 13 18.28 5.90 -1.75
C LEU A 13 18.29 5.95 -0.21
N GLU A 14 19.29 5.35 0.45
CA GLU A 14 19.51 5.52 1.89
C GLU A 14 19.96 6.95 2.23
N ALA A 15 20.58 7.65 1.26
CA ALA A 15 21.01 9.02 1.45
C ALA A 15 19.81 9.96 1.59
N GLY A 16 19.91 10.90 2.52
CA GLY A 16 19.00 12.03 2.67
C GLY A 16 19.12 12.70 4.03
N ARG A 17 18.35 13.76 4.23
CA ARG A 17 18.46 14.58 5.45
C ARG A 17 17.52 14.09 6.55
N TYR A 18 16.42 13.42 6.21
CA TYR A 18 15.61 12.77 7.21
C TYR A 18 16.37 11.58 7.81
N SER A 19 16.65 11.65 9.12
CA SER A 19 17.36 10.62 9.88
C SER A 19 16.40 9.90 10.82
N ASN A 20 16.33 8.59 10.66
CA ASN A 20 15.64 7.70 11.58
C ASN A 20 16.33 6.32 11.52
N ASP A 21 17.07 5.99 12.57
CA ASP A 21 17.89 4.78 12.62
C ASP A 21 17.09 3.58 13.16
N ARG A 22 15.76 3.69 13.26
CA ARG A 22 14.93 2.56 13.66
C ARG A 22 14.99 1.46 12.61
N GLU A 23 15.16 0.26 13.11
CA GLU A 23 14.91 -0.97 12.38
C GLU A 23 13.45 -1.40 12.57
N ILE A 24 12.82 -1.74 11.46
CA ILE A 24 11.44 -2.24 11.40
C ILE A 24 11.53 -3.68 10.93
N SER A 25 11.11 -4.62 11.79
CA SER A 25 11.13 -6.05 11.47
C SER A 25 9.85 -6.41 10.70
N LEU A 26 10.01 -6.84 9.45
CA LEU A 26 8.92 -7.28 8.58
C LEU A 26 9.33 -8.60 7.90
N GLY A 27 8.44 -9.60 7.89
CA GLY A 27 8.73 -10.89 7.25
C GLY A 27 9.95 -11.62 7.81
N GLY A 28 10.36 -11.33 9.04
CA GLY A 28 11.57 -11.87 9.68
C GLY A 28 12.88 -11.18 9.29
N VAL A 29 12.82 -10.05 8.56
CA VAL A 29 14.00 -9.27 8.15
C VAL A 29 13.90 -7.86 8.72
N ALA A 30 15.03 -7.30 9.16
CA ALA A 30 15.13 -5.91 9.60
C ALA A 30 15.29 -4.97 8.39
N TYR A 31 14.43 -3.95 8.33
CA TYR A 31 14.46 -2.88 7.33
C TYR A 31 14.75 -1.55 8.02
N SER A 32 15.44 -0.63 7.33
CA SER A 32 15.54 0.74 7.84
C SER A 32 14.19 1.45 7.71
N ALA A 33 13.95 2.47 8.53
CA ALA A 33 12.78 3.33 8.35
C ALA A 33 12.68 3.88 6.91
N ARG A 34 13.82 4.15 6.26
CA ARG A 34 13.86 4.67 4.89
C ARG A 34 13.49 3.61 3.85
N ASP A 35 13.86 2.34 4.06
CA ASP A 35 13.38 1.25 3.20
C ASP A 35 11.85 1.20 3.17
N VAL A 36 11.21 1.31 4.33
CA VAL A 36 9.74 1.18 4.46
C VAL A 36 9.01 2.45 4.02
N LEU A 37 9.49 3.63 4.43
CA LEU A 37 8.79 4.88 4.19
C LEU A 37 9.07 5.46 2.80
N VAL A 38 10.26 5.25 2.24
CA VAL A 38 10.68 5.92 1.00
C VAL A 38 10.91 4.92 -0.13
N LYS A 39 11.78 3.92 0.07
CA LYS A 39 12.22 3.07 -1.03
C LYS A 39 11.11 2.16 -1.54
N ALA A 40 10.47 1.40 -0.66
CA ALA A 40 9.45 0.45 -1.07
C ALA A 40 8.24 1.14 -1.75
N PRO A 41 7.74 2.29 -1.25
CA PRO A 41 6.68 3.03 -1.96
C PRO A 41 7.10 3.56 -3.33
N LEU A 42 8.33 4.06 -3.49
CA LEU A 42 8.84 4.48 -4.80
C LEU A 42 8.93 3.30 -5.77
N ILE A 43 9.46 2.16 -5.33
CA ILE A 43 9.59 0.95 -6.16
C ILE A 43 8.22 0.42 -6.58
N ALA A 44 7.27 0.31 -5.64
CA ALA A 44 5.93 -0.22 -5.91
C ALA A 44 4.93 0.82 -6.45
N ARG A 45 5.34 2.08 -6.64
CA ARG A 45 4.48 3.21 -7.04
C ARG A 45 3.25 3.34 -6.12
N LEU A 46 3.47 3.39 -4.81
CA LEU A 46 2.43 3.49 -3.79
C LEU A 46 2.26 4.93 -3.31
N ASN A 47 1.03 5.45 -3.35
CA ASN A 47 0.73 6.77 -2.81
C ASN A 47 0.83 6.74 -1.28
N VAL A 48 1.55 7.68 -0.68
CA VAL A 48 1.81 7.67 0.77
C VAL A 48 1.32 8.93 1.46
N TYR A 49 0.58 8.76 2.55
CA TYR A 49 0.14 9.83 3.42
C TYR A 49 0.86 9.77 4.78
N TYR A 50 1.79 10.69 5.01
CA TYR A 50 2.46 10.82 6.29
C TYR A 50 1.62 11.66 7.25
N VAL A 51 1.23 11.06 8.36
CA VAL A 51 0.38 11.70 9.36
C VAL A 51 1.05 11.71 10.73
N GLY A 52 0.62 12.61 11.61
CA GLY A 52 1.10 12.73 12.99
C GLY A 52 1.34 14.17 13.40
N GLY A 53 1.85 14.40 14.62
CA GLY A 53 2.09 15.74 15.15
C GLY A 53 3.13 16.58 14.39
N THR A 54 3.20 17.87 14.72
CA THR A 54 4.19 18.81 14.17
C THR A 54 5.62 18.42 14.59
N GLY A 55 6.62 18.79 13.77
CA GLY A 55 8.04 18.58 14.11
C GLY A 55 8.54 17.13 14.04
N ARG A 56 7.78 16.20 13.45
CA ARG A 56 8.14 14.78 13.33
C ARG A 56 8.89 14.42 12.04
N GLY A 57 9.34 15.41 11.28
CA GLY A 57 10.13 15.21 10.05
C GLY A 57 9.32 14.90 8.78
N LYS A 58 7.97 15.01 8.81
CA LYS A 58 7.09 14.84 7.63
C LYS A 58 7.53 15.69 6.43
N THR A 59 7.69 16.99 6.64
CA THR A 59 8.13 17.93 5.59
C THR A 59 9.57 17.63 5.14
N GLN A 60 10.45 17.14 6.02
CA GLN A 60 11.81 16.78 5.62
C GLN A 60 11.83 15.54 4.71
N LEU A 61 11.00 14.53 4.99
CA LEU A 61 10.79 13.40 4.07
C LEU A 61 10.26 13.89 2.72
N GLY A 62 9.31 14.82 2.73
CA GLY A 62 8.83 15.49 1.52
C GLY A 62 9.94 16.16 0.71
N HIS A 63 10.80 16.93 1.38
CA HIS A 63 11.93 17.61 0.72
C HIS A 63 12.95 16.62 0.14
N ASP A 64 13.24 15.53 0.86
CA ASP A 64 14.11 14.47 0.35
C ASP A 64 13.51 13.82 -0.93
N LEU A 65 12.19 13.63 -0.98
CA LEU A 65 11.50 13.13 -2.18
C LEU A 65 11.58 14.14 -3.34
N LEU A 66 11.35 15.42 -3.08
CA LEU A 66 11.45 16.48 -4.09
C LEU A 66 12.85 16.51 -4.73
N SER A 67 13.92 16.27 -3.97
CA SER A 67 15.29 16.23 -4.54
C SER A 67 15.55 15.08 -5.51
N TYR A 68 14.82 13.96 -5.40
CA TYR A 68 15.00 12.85 -6.33
C TYR A 68 14.40 13.14 -7.70
N PHE A 69 13.31 13.91 -7.72
CA PHE A 69 12.55 14.19 -8.94
C PHE A 69 12.84 15.56 -9.54
N ASN A 70 13.38 16.52 -8.76
CA ASN A 70 13.74 17.87 -9.20
C ASN A 70 12.64 18.54 -10.04
N ASP A 71 12.93 18.82 -11.31
CA ASP A 71 12.01 19.43 -12.27
C ASP A 71 10.82 18.54 -12.63
N SER A 72 10.85 17.25 -12.27
CA SER A 72 9.74 16.31 -12.41
C SER A 72 8.82 16.25 -11.19
N ALA A 73 9.06 17.07 -10.16
CA ALA A 73 8.18 17.19 -9.01
C ALA A 73 7.22 18.39 -9.11
N CYS A 74 6.08 18.24 -8.47
CA CYS A 74 5.14 19.31 -8.12
C CYS A 74 5.02 19.36 -6.59
N TYR A 75 5.05 20.57 -6.04
CA TYR A 75 4.88 20.82 -4.62
C TYR A 75 3.66 21.73 -4.42
N ALA A 76 2.71 21.31 -3.61
CA ALA A 76 1.63 22.19 -3.17
C ALA A 76 1.45 22.09 -1.66
N MET A 77 0.88 23.16 -1.10
CA MET A 77 0.46 23.19 0.30
C MET A 77 -1.06 23.09 0.34
N GLY A 78 -1.58 22.22 1.20
CA GLY A 78 -3.01 22.14 1.47
C GLY A 78 -3.49 23.44 2.10
N ARG A 79 -4.43 24.10 1.43
CA ARG A 79 -5.02 25.36 1.87
C ARG A 79 -6.44 25.52 1.33
N PRO A 80 -7.31 26.26 2.02
CA PRO A 80 -8.71 26.42 1.60
C PRO A 80 -8.92 27.08 0.23
N ASP A 81 -8.01 27.96 -0.15
CA ASP A 81 -8.01 28.73 -1.39
C ASP A 81 -7.22 28.07 -2.53
N PHE A 82 -6.81 26.80 -2.37
CA PHE A 82 -6.05 26.12 -3.41
C PHE A 82 -6.87 25.99 -4.70
N GLU A 83 -6.29 26.47 -5.80
CA GLU A 83 -6.82 26.24 -7.14
C GLU A 83 -6.02 25.15 -7.86
N PRO A 84 -6.68 24.19 -8.54
CA PRO A 84 -5.99 23.20 -9.38
C PRO A 84 -5.07 23.84 -10.43
N SER A 85 -5.40 25.06 -10.88
CA SER A 85 -4.58 25.87 -11.80
C SER A 85 -3.15 26.07 -11.29
N GLU A 86 -2.91 26.04 -9.98
CA GLU A 86 -1.58 26.20 -9.38
C GLU A 86 -0.65 25.02 -9.67
N LEU A 87 -1.15 23.78 -9.57
CA LEU A 87 -0.38 22.60 -9.96
C LEU A 87 -0.12 22.61 -11.47
N LEU A 88 -1.12 22.98 -12.27
CA LEU A 88 -0.98 23.09 -13.73
C LEU A 88 0.04 24.16 -14.14
N LYS A 89 0.14 25.27 -13.41
CA LYS A 89 1.18 26.29 -13.64
C LYS A 89 2.58 25.75 -13.33
N GLN A 90 2.75 24.96 -12.27
CA GLN A 90 4.04 24.32 -11.94
C GLN A 90 4.46 23.25 -12.94
N VAL A 91 3.48 22.66 -13.63
CA VAL A 91 3.72 21.73 -14.73
C VAL A 91 4.44 22.42 -15.89
N ARG A 92 4.35 23.76 -16.07
CA ARG A 92 5.00 24.51 -17.17
C ARG A 92 5.38 25.97 -16.86
N LEU A 93 6.53 26.21 -16.22
CA LEU A 93 7.08 27.58 -16.07
C LEU A 93 7.63 28.20 -17.38
N GLY A 94 7.88 27.41 -18.44
CA GLY A 94 8.53 27.88 -19.67
C GLY A 94 7.61 28.34 -20.81
N SER A 95 6.46 27.69 -21.00
CA SER A 95 5.56 27.91 -22.15
C SER A 95 4.28 28.68 -21.81
N LEU A 96 4.14 29.14 -20.55
CA LEU A 96 3.01 29.97 -20.09
C LEU A 96 3.00 31.37 -20.71
N LYS A 97 4.13 31.86 -21.25
CA LYS A 97 4.19 33.20 -21.85
C LYS A 97 3.41 33.31 -23.16
N ASP A 98 3.13 32.20 -23.81
CA ASP A 98 2.53 32.17 -25.16
C ASP A 98 1.09 31.63 -25.19
N ALA A 99 0.62 31.00 -24.10
CA ALA A 99 -0.75 30.48 -24.00
C ALA A 99 -1.72 31.61 -23.64
N LYS A 100 -2.70 31.88 -24.51
CA LYS A 100 -3.70 32.94 -24.36
C LYS A 100 -5.08 32.41 -23.95
N THR A 101 -5.28 31.08 -23.97
CA THR A 101 -6.55 30.43 -23.61
C THR A 101 -6.35 29.16 -22.77
N ASP A 102 -7.37 28.77 -22.00
CA ASP A 102 -7.37 27.52 -21.20
C ASP A 102 -7.18 26.27 -22.08
N ARG A 103 -7.70 26.30 -23.31
CA ARG A 103 -7.54 25.23 -24.30
C ARG A 103 -6.10 25.08 -24.79
N GLU A 104 -5.39 26.18 -25.02
CA GLU A 104 -3.95 26.16 -25.37
C GLU A 104 -3.11 25.66 -24.19
N LEU A 105 -3.48 26.04 -22.96
CA LEU A 105 -2.89 25.51 -21.73
C LEU A 105 -3.03 23.98 -21.63
N VAL A 106 -4.12 23.43 -22.19
CA VAL A 106 -4.46 22.00 -22.11
C VAL A 106 -3.78 21.15 -23.18
N GLU A 107 -3.71 21.64 -24.42
CA GLU A 107 -2.86 21.04 -25.48
C GLU A 107 -1.37 21.13 -25.06
N LEU A 108 -1.01 22.20 -24.36
CA LEU A 108 0.22 22.31 -23.60
C LEU A 108 0.18 21.50 -22.28
N THR A 109 -0.75 20.62 -21.97
CA THR A 109 -0.61 19.66 -20.85
C THR A 109 -0.60 18.21 -21.31
N GLU A 110 -0.78 17.93 -22.60
CA GLU A 110 -0.69 16.56 -23.15
C GLU A 110 0.69 15.89 -22.96
N ASN A 111 1.70 16.63 -22.46
CA ASN A 111 3.02 16.14 -22.09
C ASN A 111 3.39 16.50 -20.63
N VAL A 112 2.49 16.36 -19.65
CA VAL A 112 2.84 16.52 -18.22
C VAL A 112 3.75 15.36 -17.77
N ARG A 113 5.06 15.56 -17.86
CA ARG A 113 6.07 14.58 -17.43
C ARG A 113 6.39 14.64 -15.93
N LYS A 114 5.52 15.26 -15.12
CA LYS A 114 5.70 15.32 -13.67
C LYS A 114 5.39 13.96 -13.06
N ASN A 115 6.40 13.37 -12.42
CA ASN A 115 6.31 12.04 -11.84
C ASN A 115 5.93 12.06 -10.35
N LEU A 116 6.21 13.15 -9.63
CA LEU A 116 5.94 13.27 -8.19
C LEU A 116 4.98 14.43 -7.91
N PHE A 117 3.90 14.14 -7.19
CA PHE A 117 3.00 15.15 -6.63
C PHE A 117 3.09 15.10 -5.11
N PHE A 118 3.72 16.10 -4.51
CA PHE A 118 3.84 16.23 -3.06
C PHE A 118 2.92 17.32 -2.52
N ILE A 119 1.98 16.95 -1.64
CA ILE A 119 1.04 17.86 -1.02
C ILE A 119 1.32 17.96 0.49
N ASP A 120 1.93 19.06 0.92
CA ASP A 120 2.20 19.30 2.35
C ASP A 120 0.92 19.77 3.04
N GLU A 121 0.63 19.27 4.24
CA GLU A 121 -0.54 19.63 5.05
C GLU A 121 -1.89 19.50 4.30
N LEU A 122 -2.06 18.39 3.55
CA LEU A 122 -3.24 18.06 2.74
C LEU A 122 -4.56 18.29 3.50
N ASN A 123 -4.63 17.93 4.78
CA ASN A 123 -5.84 18.03 5.57
C ASN A 123 -6.20 19.46 6.02
N ARG A 124 -5.41 20.48 5.70
CA ARG A 124 -5.83 21.89 5.79
C ARG A 124 -6.70 22.32 4.62
N ALA A 125 -6.69 21.57 3.52
CA ALA A 125 -7.61 21.78 2.42
C ALA A 125 -9.01 21.23 2.79
N PRO A 126 -10.10 21.92 2.42
CA PRO A 126 -11.45 21.39 2.59
C PRO A 126 -11.67 20.18 1.66
N PRO A 127 -12.66 19.31 1.94
CA PRO A 127 -12.87 18.07 1.18
C PRO A 127 -13.01 18.27 -0.34
N ILE A 128 -13.69 19.34 -0.76
CA ILE A 128 -13.83 19.69 -2.19
C ILE A 128 -12.47 19.89 -2.85
N VAL A 129 -11.53 20.53 -2.15
CA VAL A 129 -10.16 20.75 -2.62
C VAL A 129 -9.35 19.46 -2.55
N GLN A 130 -9.51 18.67 -1.49
CA GLN A 130 -8.84 17.36 -1.37
C GLN A 130 -9.16 16.45 -2.55
N ASN A 131 -10.40 16.49 -3.05
CA ASN A 131 -10.84 15.69 -4.21
C ASN A 131 -10.05 16.01 -5.49
N TYR A 132 -9.60 17.25 -5.70
CA TYR A 132 -8.78 17.56 -6.87
C TYR A 132 -7.44 16.85 -6.84
N PHE A 133 -6.86 16.64 -5.65
CA PHE A 133 -5.61 15.88 -5.50
C PHE A 133 -5.77 14.39 -5.86
N PHE A 134 -6.99 13.84 -5.88
CA PHE A 134 -7.23 12.43 -6.20
C PHE A 134 -6.81 12.09 -7.62
N ASP A 135 -7.15 12.95 -8.58
CA ASP A 135 -6.80 12.73 -9.98
C ASP A 135 -5.28 12.72 -10.14
N PHE A 136 -4.59 13.68 -9.51
CA PHE A 136 -3.13 13.75 -9.53
C PHE A 136 -2.47 12.51 -8.90
N PHE A 137 -2.99 12.02 -7.77
CA PHE A 137 -2.52 10.79 -7.13
C PHE A 137 -2.84 9.53 -7.94
N ASP A 138 -3.95 9.51 -8.68
CA ASP A 138 -4.30 8.46 -9.65
C ASP A 138 -3.46 8.58 -10.94
N GLY A 139 -2.59 9.60 -11.06
CA GLY A 139 -1.73 9.82 -12.22
C GLY A 139 -2.49 10.30 -13.45
N LYS A 140 -3.59 11.02 -13.26
CA LYS A 140 -4.43 11.56 -14.34
C LYS A 140 -4.89 12.98 -14.07
N LEU A 141 -5.41 13.62 -15.09
CA LEU A 141 -6.11 14.90 -15.01
C LEU A 141 -7.32 14.82 -15.93
N VAL A 142 -8.51 15.17 -15.43
CA VAL A 142 -9.70 15.28 -16.26
C VAL A 142 -9.87 16.74 -16.68
N HIS A 143 -9.86 17.00 -17.98
CA HIS A 143 -10.11 18.33 -18.53
C HIS A 143 -11.00 18.24 -19.78
N ASP A 144 -12.07 19.04 -19.83
CA ASP A 144 -13.06 19.04 -20.92
C ASP A 144 -13.57 17.63 -21.31
N GLY A 145 -13.79 16.78 -20.30
CA GLY A 145 -14.23 15.40 -20.48
C GLY A 145 -13.17 14.44 -21.03
N LYS A 146 -11.93 14.89 -21.25
CA LYS A 146 -10.79 14.05 -21.64
C LYS A 146 -9.92 13.70 -20.43
N ILE A 147 -9.45 12.46 -20.39
CA ILE A 147 -8.49 11.99 -19.39
C ILE A 147 -7.08 12.15 -19.96
N LEU A 148 -6.27 12.97 -19.30
CA LEU A 148 -4.85 13.16 -19.59
C LEU A 148 -4.03 12.34 -18.59
N ASN A 149 -3.15 11.47 -19.08
CA ASN A 149 -2.26 10.70 -18.21
C ASN A 149 -1.05 11.55 -17.81
N LEU A 150 -0.69 11.51 -16.53
CA LEU A 150 0.44 12.21 -15.95
C LEU A 150 1.64 11.26 -15.80
N GLY A 151 2.83 11.85 -15.78
CA GLY A 151 4.07 11.12 -15.52
C GLY A 151 4.82 10.71 -16.78
N THR A 152 5.81 9.84 -16.59
CA THR A 152 6.69 9.32 -17.64
C THR A 152 6.68 7.81 -17.58
N ASP A 153 6.52 7.15 -18.73
CA ASP A 153 6.48 5.68 -18.85
C ASP A 153 5.46 5.02 -17.90
N GLY A 154 4.31 5.67 -17.72
CA GLY A 154 3.24 5.20 -16.83
C GLY A 154 3.54 5.37 -15.34
N TYR A 155 4.62 6.06 -14.96
CA TYR A 155 4.95 6.32 -13.56
C TYR A 155 4.52 7.71 -13.11
N SER A 156 3.58 7.76 -12.16
CA SER A 156 3.23 8.93 -11.36
C SER A 156 2.98 8.48 -9.92
N ILE A 157 3.40 9.27 -8.94
CA ILE A 157 3.25 8.97 -7.53
C ILE A 157 2.85 10.20 -6.72
N GLY A 158 1.93 9.98 -5.78
CA GLY A 158 1.46 10.95 -4.81
C GLY A 158 2.07 10.75 -3.43
N PHE A 159 2.57 11.82 -2.84
CA PHE A 159 2.90 11.86 -1.42
C PHE A 159 2.17 13.03 -0.77
N ALA A 160 1.70 12.83 0.45
CA ALA A 160 1.07 13.89 1.22
C ALA A 160 1.54 13.90 2.66
N THR A 161 1.40 15.05 3.33
CA THR A 161 1.55 15.15 4.78
C THR A 161 0.29 15.72 5.42
N GLY A 162 0.02 15.35 6.66
CA GLY A 162 -1.12 15.86 7.40
C GLY A 162 -0.87 15.80 8.90
N ASN A 163 -1.65 16.57 9.64
CA ASN A 163 -1.66 16.50 11.10
C ASN A 163 -2.88 15.71 11.56
N LEU A 164 -2.69 14.53 12.16
CA LEU A 164 -3.77 13.84 12.86
C LEU A 164 -3.94 14.53 14.20
N GLY A 165 -5.09 15.17 14.43
CA GLY A 165 -5.49 15.66 15.73
C GLY A 165 -6.98 15.53 15.86
N ASN A 166 -7.44 14.80 16.88
CA ASN A 166 -8.84 14.65 17.28
C ASN A 166 -9.37 16.00 17.81
N GLY A 167 -9.46 17.02 16.94
CA GLY A 167 -9.83 18.39 17.31
C GLY A 167 -8.71 19.26 17.87
N GLU A 168 -7.47 18.77 17.97
CA GLU A 168 -6.32 19.56 18.48
C GLU A 168 -5.86 20.69 17.53
N TYR A 169 -6.22 20.60 16.24
CA TYR A 169 -5.85 21.59 15.23
C TYR A 169 -7.09 22.26 14.65
N VAL A 170 -7.16 23.60 14.79
CA VAL A 170 -8.20 24.42 14.16
C VAL A 170 -7.98 24.46 12.65
N GLY A 171 -9.05 24.25 11.87
CA GLY A 171 -8.99 24.31 10.40
C GLY A 171 -8.48 23.05 9.70
N VAL A 172 -8.48 21.90 10.38
CA VAL A 172 -8.24 20.60 9.76
C VAL A 172 -9.58 19.96 9.36
N SER A 173 -9.69 19.53 8.11
CA SER A 173 -10.82 18.75 7.62
C SER A 173 -10.49 17.26 7.64
N ASP A 174 -11.44 16.44 8.09
CA ASP A 174 -11.30 14.99 7.96
C ASP A 174 -11.15 14.61 6.48
N SER A 175 -10.16 13.76 6.21
CA SER A 175 -10.03 13.09 4.92
C SER A 175 -11.13 12.05 4.80
N ASP A 176 -11.86 12.06 3.69
CA ASP A 176 -12.91 11.10 3.44
C ASP A 176 -12.32 9.68 3.22
N ARG A 177 -13.18 8.65 3.31
CA ARG A 177 -12.76 7.26 3.11
C ARG A 177 -12.18 7.05 1.70
N ALA A 178 -12.67 7.79 0.70
CA ALA A 178 -12.25 7.67 -0.69
C ALA A 178 -10.82 8.17 -0.92
N LEU A 179 -10.39 9.23 -0.22
CA LEU A 179 -9.01 9.68 -0.16
C LEU A 179 -8.14 8.64 0.52
N LYS A 180 -8.56 8.16 1.70
CA LYS A 180 -7.78 7.18 2.47
C LYS A 180 -7.56 5.87 1.69
N ASP A 181 -8.51 5.46 0.86
CA ASP A 181 -8.37 4.28 -0.02
C ASP A 181 -7.48 4.51 -1.26
N ARG A 182 -7.27 5.77 -1.68
CA ARG A 182 -6.31 6.15 -2.73
C ARG A 182 -4.90 6.41 -2.21
N MET A 183 -4.77 6.70 -0.92
CA MET A 183 -3.50 6.73 -0.22
C MET A 183 -3.14 5.29 0.17
N HIS A 184 -2.52 4.57 -0.76
CA HIS A 184 -2.12 3.16 -0.63
C HIS A 184 -1.41 2.83 0.70
N MET A 185 -0.67 3.80 1.26
CA MET A 185 -0.08 3.71 2.58
C MET A 185 -0.39 4.97 3.40
N ILE A 186 -0.82 4.79 4.64
CA ILE A 186 -1.00 5.88 5.61
C ILE A 186 -0.17 5.55 6.84
N VAL A 187 0.87 6.35 7.07
CA VAL A 187 1.84 6.08 8.14
C VAL A 187 1.82 7.19 9.17
N LYS A 188 1.51 6.81 10.41
CA LYS A 188 1.55 7.72 11.57
C LYS A 188 2.98 7.80 12.11
N LEU A 189 3.71 8.85 11.71
CA LEU A 189 5.15 9.01 11.99
C LEU A 189 5.49 9.29 13.45
N ASP A 190 4.52 9.65 14.30
CA ASP A 190 4.74 9.78 15.75
C ASP A 190 4.51 8.47 16.51
N HIS A 191 4.07 7.40 15.84
CA HIS A 191 3.98 6.07 16.42
C HIS A 191 5.36 5.55 16.84
N PRO A 192 5.49 4.82 17.97
CA PRO A 192 6.78 4.32 18.47
C PRO A 192 7.63 3.57 17.44
N ASP A 193 7.02 2.85 16.52
CA ASP A 193 7.72 2.07 15.49
C ASP A 193 8.31 2.93 14.37
N TYR A 194 7.72 4.09 14.09
CA TYR A 194 8.05 4.92 12.92
C TYR A 194 8.67 6.27 13.30
N ARG A 195 8.60 6.67 14.57
CA ARG A 195 9.18 7.92 15.06
C ARG A 195 10.71 7.80 15.18
N PRO A 196 11.45 8.89 14.89
CA PRO A 196 12.89 8.94 15.13
C PRO A 196 13.28 8.55 16.56
N THR A 197 14.45 7.95 16.71
CA THR A 197 14.99 7.62 18.05
C THR A 197 15.41 8.89 18.80
N PRO A 198 15.51 8.84 20.15
CA PRO A 198 16.07 9.95 20.92
C PRO A 198 17.47 10.39 20.46
N GLN A 199 18.29 9.43 20.00
CA GLN A 199 19.63 9.68 19.45
C GLN A 199 19.56 10.48 18.15
N ASN A 200 18.62 10.14 17.25
CA ASN A 200 18.38 10.94 16.03
C ASN A 200 17.97 12.37 16.38
N LEU A 201 17.05 12.54 17.34
CA LEU A 201 16.61 13.86 17.78
C LEU A 201 17.78 14.67 18.37
N LEU A 202 18.62 14.04 19.19
CA LEU A 202 19.81 14.69 19.74
C LEU A 202 20.78 15.15 18.65
N SER A 203 21.00 14.33 17.62
CA SER A 203 21.83 14.69 16.46
C SER A 203 21.26 15.89 15.70
N VAL A 204 19.93 15.94 15.50
CA VAL A 204 19.25 17.09 14.89
C VAL A 204 19.45 18.36 15.74
N PHE A 205 19.25 18.26 17.06
CA PHE A 205 19.41 19.40 17.98
C PHE A 205 20.86 19.90 18.07
N LYS A 206 21.84 19.02 17.91
CA LYS A 206 23.27 19.40 17.84
C LYS A 206 23.65 20.00 16.50
N GLY A 207 23.13 19.44 15.40
CA GLY A 207 23.52 19.77 14.04
C GLY A 207 22.83 21.01 13.46
N LYS A 208 21.71 21.45 14.06
CA LYS A 208 20.87 22.49 13.46
C LYS A 208 20.36 23.50 14.48
N LYS A 209 20.66 24.78 14.25
CA LYS A 209 20.08 25.92 15.00
C LYS A 209 18.83 26.50 14.34
N ASN A 210 18.65 26.28 13.03
CA ASN A 210 17.50 26.75 12.27
C ASN A 210 16.35 25.73 12.38
N PRO A 211 15.17 26.09 12.92
CA PRO A 211 14.06 25.15 13.09
C PRO A 211 13.36 24.78 11.78
N ARG A 212 13.63 25.47 10.66
CA ARG A 212 13.02 25.18 9.35
C ARG A 212 13.51 23.85 8.80
N SER A 213 12.71 23.17 7.97
CA SER A 213 13.20 22.05 7.17
C SER A 213 14.30 22.51 6.22
N ASP A 214 15.23 21.61 5.91
CA ASP A 214 16.26 21.91 4.93
C ASP A 214 15.70 21.80 3.53
N MET A 215 16.07 22.74 2.66
CA MET A 215 15.68 22.70 1.26
C MET A 215 16.29 21.46 0.56
N PRO A 216 15.61 20.93 -0.47
CA PRO A 216 16.16 19.87 -1.32
C PRO A 216 17.53 20.30 -1.88
N ASN A 217 18.56 19.48 -1.69
CA ASN A 217 19.84 19.60 -2.41
C ASN A 217 19.85 18.57 -3.56
N GLU A 218 20.80 18.67 -4.49
CA GLU A 218 21.01 17.61 -5.49
C GLU A 218 21.15 16.24 -4.80
N ALA A 219 20.22 15.35 -5.10
CA ALA A 219 20.23 14.00 -4.54
C ALA A 219 21.26 13.11 -5.26
N GLN A 220 21.74 12.09 -4.56
CA GLN A 220 22.62 11.06 -5.12
C GLN A 220 21.89 10.09 -6.08
N VAL A 221 20.56 10.16 -6.11
CA VAL A 221 19.68 9.32 -6.93
C VAL A 221 18.87 10.24 -7.83
N SER A 222 18.83 9.92 -9.12
CA SER A 222 18.01 10.65 -10.09
C SER A 222 16.65 9.99 -10.28
N LYS A 223 15.70 10.70 -10.91
CA LYS A 223 14.39 10.13 -11.26
C LYS A 223 14.53 8.89 -12.15
N GLU A 224 15.50 8.87 -13.07
CA GLU A 224 15.72 7.75 -13.99
C GLU A 224 16.10 6.46 -13.25
N ASP A 225 16.84 6.57 -12.15
CA ASP A 225 17.14 5.42 -11.28
C ASP A 225 15.85 4.85 -10.65
N ILE A 226 14.95 5.73 -10.19
CA ILE A 226 13.65 5.32 -9.62
C ILE A 226 12.75 4.69 -10.69
N LEU A 227 12.68 5.28 -11.89
CA LEU A 227 11.90 4.73 -13.00
C LEU A 227 12.43 3.35 -13.43
N ALA A 228 13.75 3.17 -13.47
CA ALA A 228 14.37 1.88 -13.76
C ALA A 228 14.06 0.84 -12.68
N LEU A 229 14.09 1.22 -11.40
CA LEU A 229 13.70 0.35 -10.28
C LEU A 229 12.25 -0.10 -10.40
N HIS A 230 11.33 0.83 -10.66
CA HIS A 230 9.91 0.50 -10.83
C HIS A 230 9.67 -0.41 -12.04
N LYS A 231 10.38 -0.17 -13.15
CA LYS A 231 10.29 -1.02 -14.34
C LYS A 231 10.73 -2.45 -14.04
N GLU A 232 11.89 -2.62 -13.41
CA GLU A 232 12.39 -3.94 -13.00
C GLU A 232 11.43 -4.61 -12.00
N PHE A 233 10.83 -3.84 -11.09
CA PHE A 233 9.78 -4.33 -10.18
C PHE A 233 8.54 -4.81 -10.95
N GLY A 234 8.06 -4.07 -11.94
CA GLY A 234 6.89 -4.43 -12.75
C GLY A 234 7.08 -5.65 -13.65
N GLU A 235 8.32 -6.04 -13.94
CA GLU A 235 8.66 -7.27 -14.68
C GLU A 235 8.67 -8.51 -13.78
N ARG A 236 8.55 -8.37 -12.45
CA ARG A 236 8.53 -9.50 -11.51
C ARG A 236 7.14 -10.14 -11.44
N GLU A 237 7.13 -11.47 -11.43
CA GLU A 237 5.91 -12.23 -11.17
C GLU A 237 5.43 -12.03 -9.72
N THR A 238 4.13 -11.88 -9.55
CA THR A 238 3.52 -11.84 -8.23
C THR A 238 3.48 -13.25 -7.65
N TYR A 239 3.92 -13.41 -6.40
CA TYR A 239 3.86 -14.71 -5.73
C TYR A 239 2.41 -15.23 -5.67
N PRO A 240 2.08 -16.40 -6.26
CA PRO A 240 0.70 -16.83 -6.49
C PRO A 240 -0.19 -16.94 -5.25
N LEU A 241 0.42 -17.17 -4.08
CA LEU A 241 -0.31 -17.22 -2.82
C LEU A 241 -0.89 -15.85 -2.41
N LEU A 242 -0.25 -14.73 -2.79
CA LEU A 242 -0.67 -13.41 -2.30
C LEU A 242 -2.05 -12.98 -2.79
N PRO A 243 -2.41 -13.13 -4.09
CA PRO A 243 -3.79 -12.92 -4.54
C PRO A 243 -4.81 -13.81 -3.83
N ILE A 244 -4.45 -15.05 -3.49
CA ILE A 244 -5.32 -16.01 -2.79
C ILE A 244 -5.56 -15.58 -1.34
N LEU A 245 -4.52 -15.11 -0.64
CA LEU A 245 -4.69 -14.44 0.66
C LEU A 245 -5.50 -13.15 0.50
N GLY A 246 -5.33 -12.43 -0.61
CA GLY A 246 -6.16 -11.29 -0.97
C GLY A 246 -7.66 -11.60 -0.94
N LEU A 247 -8.07 -12.73 -1.54
CA LEU A 247 -9.47 -13.18 -1.51
C LEU A 247 -9.98 -13.45 -0.08
N TYR A 248 -9.14 -13.97 0.82
CA TYR A 248 -9.51 -14.09 2.23
C TYR A 248 -9.81 -12.70 2.83
N PHE A 249 -8.97 -11.71 2.55
CA PHE A 249 -9.13 -10.36 3.11
C PHE A 249 -10.29 -9.57 2.49
N THR A 250 -10.64 -9.81 1.22
CA THR A 250 -11.75 -9.12 0.54
C THR A 250 -13.09 -9.84 0.70
N GLU A 251 -13.13 -11.15 0.54
CA GLU A 251 -14.39 -11.93 0.55
C GLU A 251 -14.55 -12.73 1.85
N GLY A 252 -13.45 -13.31 2.35
CA GLY A 252 -13.48 -14.09 3.58
C GLY A 252 -13.85 -13.27 4.81
N LEU A 253 -13.28 -12.07 4.94
CA LEU A 253 -13.64 -11.12 6.00
C LEU A 253 -15.03 -10.50 5.80
N ASP A 254 -15.64 -10.58 4.61
CA ASP A 254 -17.04 -10.17 4.44
C ASP A 254 -18.01 -11.21 5.03
N TYR A 255 -17.55 -12.44 5.25
CA TYR A 255 -18.39 -13.49 5.81
C TYR A 255 -18.93 -13.09 7.19
N LEU A 256 -20.25 -13.21 7.35
CA LEU A 256 -20.92 -13.01 8.63
C LEU A 256 -22.02 -14.04 8.80
N GLU A 257 -21.96 -14.78 9.90
CA GLU A 257 -22.97 -15.78 10.21
C GLU A 257 -24.32 -15.12 10.54
N ASN A 258 -25.43 -15.79 10.21
CA ASN A 258 -26.79 -15.38 10.58
C ASN A 258 -27.30 -14.07 9.96
N VAL A 259 -26.74 -13.63 8.83
CA VAL A 259 -27.28 -12.53 8.00
C VAL A 259 -27.57 -12.97 6.58
N LYS A 260 -28.48 -12.26 5.91
CA LYS A 260 -28.93 -12.59 4.56
C LYS A 260 -27.74 -12.70 3.60
N GLY A 261 -27.51 -13.90 3.08
CA GLY A 261 -26.42 -14.17 2.15
C GLY A 261 -25.03 -14.12 2.78
N ASN A 262 -24.93 -14.26 4.10
CA ASN A 262 -23.72 -14.39 4.91
C ASN A 262 -22.66 -13.31 4.66
N SER A 263 -23.08 -12.05 4.51
CA SER A 263 -22.22 -10.95 4.04
C SER A 263 -22.44 -9.68 4.87
N LYS A 264 -21.35 -9.07 5.35
CA LYS A 264 -21.36 -7.77 6.04
C LYS A 264 -21.73 -6.65 5.10
N ALA A 265 -21.29 -6.70 3.85
CA ALA A 265 -21.65 -5.71 2.83
C ALA A 265 -23.18 -5.60 2.65
N LYS A 266 -23.92 -6.71 2.80
CA LYS A 266 -25.40 -6.71 2.74
C LYS A 266 -26.09 -6.12 3.97
N CYS A 267 -25.32 -5.76 4.99
CA CYS A 267 -25.81 -5.14 6.22
C CYS A 267 -25.75 -3.61 6.20
N ASP A 268 -25.14 -3.02 5.15
CA ASP A 268 -24.92 -1.58 4.98
C ASP A 268 -24.41 -0.92 6.28
N ALA A 269 -25.01 0.20 6.69
CA ALA A 269 -24.62 0.98 7.87
C ALA A 269 -25.04 0.36 9.22
N ARG A 270 -25.72 -0.80 9.22
CA ARG A 270 -26.19 -1.41 10.48
C ARG A 270 -25.12 -2.21 11.20
N TRP A 271 -24.07 -2.66 10.49
CA TRP A 271 -22.92 -3.29 11.11
C TRP A 271 -22.01 -2.21 11.75
N PRO A 272 -21.42 -2.44 12.94
CA PRO A 272 -21.44 -3.68 13.74
C PRO A 272 -22.64 -3.81 14.68
N ASN A 273 -23.56 -2.85 14.71
CA ASN A 273 -24.65 -2.71 15.69
C ASN A 273 -25.90 -3.58 15.40
N LEU A 274 -25.74 -4.76 14.80
CA LEU A 274 -26.85 -5.67 14.53
C LEU A 274 -27.11 -6.59 15.73
N GLU A 275 -28.38 -6.68 16.13
CA GLU A 275 -28.83 -7.58 17.20
C GLU A 275 -28.61 -9.05 16.81
N GLY A 276 -28.09 -9.86 17.73
CA GLY A 276 -27.78 -11.27 17.50
C GLY A 276 -26.41 -11.55 16.86
N ILE A 277 -25.63 -10.50 16.53
CA ILE A 277 -24.23 -10.67 16.15
C ILE A 277 -23.37 -10.83 17.41
N ARG A 278 -22.53 -11.87 17.42
CA ARG A 278 -21.54 -12.13 18.46
C ARG A 278 -20.49 -11.03 18.52
N THR A 279 -20.49 -10.19 19.55
CA THR A 279 -19.48 -9.11 19.66
C THR A 279 -18.14 -9.59 20.24
N ASP A 280 -18.06 -10.85 20.68
CA ASP A 280 -16.89 -11.47 21.32
C ASP A 280 -15.87 -12.04 20.32
N ILE A 281 -16.14 -11.95 19.02
CA ILE A 281 -15.29 -12.50 17.97
C ILE A 281 -14.63 -11.39 17.15
N ASP A 282 -13.33 -11.55 16.87
CA ASP A 282 -12.50 -10.56 16.17
C ASP A 282 -13.05 -10.19 14.79
N GLU A 283 -13.76 -11.12 14.16
CA GLU A 283 -14.35 -10.93 12.83
C GLU A 283 -15.39 -9.82 12.84
N ASN A 284 -16.08 -9.53 13.95
CA ASN A 284 -17.06 -8.46 14.03
C ASN A 284 -16.47 -7.08 14.29
N LYS A 285 -15.13 -6.99 14.30
CA LYS A 285 -14.39 -5.75 14.51
C LYS A 285 -13.77 -5.21 13.22
N VAL A 286 -13.89 -5.96 12.11
CA VAL A 286 -13.26 -5.64 10.82
C VAL A 286 -14.20 -5.83 9.63
N PHE A 287 -14.24 -4.84 8.74
CA PHE A 287 -14.81 -4.92 7.39
C PHE A 287 -13.84 -5.61 6.43
N PRO A 288 -14.35 -6.25 5.36
CA PRO A 288 -13.50 -6.69 4.26
C PRO A 288 -12.63 -5.55 3.74
N PHE A 289 -11.41 -5.90 3.34
CA PHE A 289 -10.48 -4.95 2.76
C PHE A 289 -10.91 -4.60 1.34
N SER A 290 -10.56 -3.41 0.87
CA SER A 290 -10.75 -3.08 -0.55
C SER A 290 -9.73 -3.85 -1.40
N PRO A 291 -10.07 -4.17 -2.67
CA PRO A 291 -9.09 -4.72 -3.60
C PRO A 291 -7.84 -3.84 -3.73
N ARG A 292 -7.99 -2.51 -3.62
CA ARG A 292 -6.86 -1.55 -3.64
C ARG A 292 -5.95 -1.70 -2.42
N GLY A 293 -6.51 -1.87 -1.23
CA GLY A 293 -5.74 -2.12 -0.02
C GLY A 293 -4.92 -3.41 -0.12
N VAL A 294 -5.54 -4.49 -0.62
CA VAL A 294 -4.84 -5.77 -0.86
C VAL A 294 -3.74 -5.62 -1.91
N LEU A 295 -4.02 -5.01 -3.07
CA LEU A 295 -3.02 -4.79 -4.12
C LEU A 295 -1.87 -3.90 -3.64
N SER A 296 -2.16 -2.92 -2.77
CA SER A 296 -1.14 -2.09 -2.12
C SER A 296 -0.22 -2.92 -1.22
N ALA A 297 -0.78 -3.85 -0.44
CA ALA A 297 -0.01 -4.76 0.40
C ALA A 297 0.82 -5.74 -0.44
N ILE A 298 0.29 -6.27 -1.55
CA ILE A 298 1.04 -7.10 -2.51
C ILE A 298 2.21 -6.30 -3.09
N GLY A 299 1.95 -5.08 -3.58
CA GLY A 299 2.98 -4.21 -4.14
C GLY A 299 4.08 -3.89 -3.13
N LEU A 300 3.70 -3.52 -1.91
CA LEU A 300 4.62 -3.25 -0.81
C LEU A 300 5.47 -4.48 -0.46
N THR A 301 4.85 -5.66 -0.41
CA THR A 301 5.53 -6.94 -0.16
C THR A 301 6.60 -7.20 -1.21
N GLY A 302 6.26 -7.09 -2.49
CA GLY A 302 7.21 -7.32 -3.59
C GLY A 302 8.36 -6.32 -3.60
N ALA A 303 8.09 -5.05 -3.29
CA ALA A 303 9.13 -4.04 -3.20
C ALA A 303 10.07 -4.28 -2.00
N LEU A 304 9.53 -4.68 -0.85
CA LEU A 304 10.34 -5.05 0.32
C LEU A 304 11.18 -6.31 0.05
N GLN A 305 10.65 -7.30 -0.68
CA GLN A 305 11.43 -8.46 -1.13
C GLN A 305 12.59 -8.03 -2.04
N MET A 306 12.35 -7.14 -3.00
CA MET A 306 13.40 -6.60 -3.88
C MET A 306 14.50 -5.89 -3.08
N ILE A 307 14.14 -5.12 -2.06
CA ILE A 307 15.10 -4.46 -1.14
C ILE A 307 15.87 -5.50 -0.32
N ALA A 308 15.18 -6.52 0.22
CA ALA A 308 15.82 -7.58 1.00
C ALA A 308 16.81 -8.40 0.15
N GLU A 309 16.43 -8.77 -1.07
CA GLU A 309 17.30 -9.45 -2.04
C GLU A 309 18.57 -8.62 -2.34
N ALA A 310 18.41 -7.31 -2.52
CA ALA A 310 19.55 -6.41 -2.74
C ALA A 310 20.53 -6.40 -1.55
N LYS A 311 20.02 -6.66 -0.33
CA LYS A 311 20.79 -6.81 0.91
C LYS A 311 21.23 -8.25 1.20
N GLY A 312 20.98 -9.20 0.29
CA GLY A 312 21.31 -10.62 0.48
C GLY A 312 20.46 -11.31 1.54
N LYS A 313 19.23 -10.85 1.78
CA LYS A 313 18.26 -11.41 2.73
C LYS A 313 17.07 -12.03 1.99
N GLN A 314 16.38 -12.96 2.64
CA GLN A 314 15.17 -13.59 2.11
C GLN A 314 14.07 -13.59 3.20
N PRO A 315 13.09 -12.69 3.12
CA PRO A 315 11.97 -12.67 4.06
C PRO A 315 10.97 -13.80 3.75
N THR A 316 10.23 -14.25 4.75
CA THR A 316 9.09 -15.14 4.53
C THR A 316 7.95 -14.35 3.89
N THR A 317 7.61 -14.66 2.63
CA THR A 317 6.64 -13.90 1.82
C THR A 317 5.29 -13.70 2.52
N SER A 318 4.71 -14.75 3.09
CA SER A 318 3.41 -14.68 3.76
C SER A 318 3.45 -13.82 5.03
N ASN A 319 4.53 -13.91 5.82
CA ASN A 319 4.70 -13.02 6.98
C ASN A 319 4.91 -11.57 6.55
N LEU A 320 5.72 -11.35 5.51
CA LEU A 320 5.97 -10.01 4.98
C LEU A 320 4.68 -9.37 4.46
N PHE A 321 3.83 -10.14 3.79
CA PHE A 321 2.51 -9.69 3.36
C PHE A 321 1.61 -9.29 4.53
N LEU A 322 1.53 -10.15 5.56
CA LEU A 322 0.73 -9.83 6.75
C LEU A 322 1.27 -8.62 7.51
N ASP A 323 2.59 -8.43 7.53
CA ASP A 323 3.21 -7.23 8.10
C ASP A 323 2.98 -5.98 7.22
N ALA A 324 2.95 -6.13 5.89
CA ALA A 324 2.66 -5.04 4.95
C ALA A 324 1.21 -4.55 5.06
N LEU A 325 0.26 -5.41 5.43
CA LEU A 325 -1.13 -5.01 5.71
C LEU A 325 -1.20 -3.95 6.81
N ARG A 326 -0.33 -4.04 7.83
CA ARG A 326 -0.23 -3.05 8.91
C ARG A 326 0.06 -1.64 8.42
N LEU A 327 0.69 -1.47 7.26
CA LEU A 327 1.04 -0.15 6.71
C LEU A 327 0.02 0.38 5.69
N THR A 328 -0.77 -0.51 5.10
CA THR A 328 -1.63 -0.21 3.95
C THR A 328 -3.11 -0.15 4.33
N VAL A 329 -3.50 -0.80 5.42
CA VAL A 329 -4.91 -1.05 5.74
C VAL A 329 -5.46 -0.25 6.94
N PRO A 330 -4.78 -0.08 8.09
CA PRO A 330 -5.47 0.33 9.33
C PRO A 330 -6.25 1.64 9.23
N TYR A 331 -5.71 2.63 8.50
CA TYR A 331 -6.35 3.93 8.32
C TYR A 331 -7.32 3.99 7.13
N SER A 332 -7.51 2.92 6.36
CA SER A 332 -8.49 2.86 5.26
C SER A 332 -9.95 2.75 5.74
N GLY A 333 -10.16 2.68 7.06
CA GLY A 333 -11.49 2.61 7.68
C GLY A 333 -12.11 1.21 7.69
N VAL A 334 -11.28 0.16 7.66
CA VAL A 334 -11.77 -1.22 7.74
C VAL A 334 -12.02 -1.68 9.18
N ILE A 335 -11.38 -1.07 10.17
CA ILE A 335 -11.59 -1.42 11.58
C ILE A 335 -12.77 -0.61 12.12
N ALA A 336 -13.67 -1.25 12.86
CA ALA A 336 -14.83 -0.60 13.45
C ALA A 336 -14.39 0.55 14.39
N PRO A 337 -14.86 1.81 14.19
CA PRO A 337 -14.43 2.94 15.02
C PRO A 337 -14.66 2.74 16.52
N MET A 338 -15.81 2.14 16.90
CA MET A 338 -16.09 1.83 18.30
C MET A 338 -15.06 0.89 18.92
N TYR A 339 -14.56 -0.09 18.17
CA TYR A 339 -13.52 -1.01 18.66
C TYR A 339 -12.20 -0.26 18.90
N ILE A 340 -11.83 0.63 17.98
CA ILE A 340 -10.63 1.47 18.11
C ILE A 340 -10.75 2.36 19.36
N ASP A 341 -11.87 3.06 19.51
CA ASP A 341 -12.05 4.05 20.57
C ASP A 341 -12.23 3.40 21.96
N GLN A 342 -13.05 2.36 22.07
CA GLN A 342 -13.43 1.78 23.36
C GLN A 342 -12.44 0.73 23.88
N GLU A 343 -11.86 -0.09 23.00
CA GLU A 343 -10.95 -1.18 23.41
C GLU A 343 -9.47 -0.79 23.27
N HIS A 344 -9.14 0.17 22.40
CA HIS A 344 -7.76 0.56 22.09
C HIS A 344 -7.46 2.04 22.32
N ASN A 345 -8.37 2.80 22.96
CA ASN A 345 -8.19 4.21 23.31
C ASN A 345 -7.82 5.10 22.10
N GLY A 346 -8.39 4.82 20.93
CA GLY A 346 -8.10 5.56 19.70
C GLY A 346 -6.84 5.09 18.95
N ASP A 347 -6.13 4.06 19.44
CA ASP A 347 -4.93 3.53 18.79
C ASP A 347 -5.28 2.53 17.68
N VAL A 348 -5.28 3.05 16.45
CA VAL A 348 -5.56 2.31 15.22
C VAL A 348 -4.56 1.16 14.98
N TYR A 349 -3.27 1.35 15.30
CA TYR A 349 -2.27 0.28 15.10
C TYR A 349 -2.42 -0.79 16.16
N SER A 350 -2.68 -0.42 17.42
CA SER A 350 -2.96 -1.40 18.48
C SER A 350 -4.19 -2.25 18.14
N ALA A 351 -5.27 -1.63 17.66
CA ALA A 351 -6.46 -2.37 17.23
C ALA A 351 -6.15 -3.33 16.07
N PHE A 352 -5.36 -2.89 15.09
CA PHE A 352 -4.92 -3.77 14.00
C PHE A 352 -4.05 -4.93 14.50
N ASP A 353 -3.09 -4.65 15.40
CA ASP A 353 -2.14 -5.64 15.92
C ASP A 353 -2.84 -6.72 16.76
N THR A 354 -3.93 -6.38 17.46
CA THR A 354 -4.77 -7.39 18.13
C THR A 354 -5.46 -8.31 17.13
N LEU A 355 -5.95 -7.78 16.00
CA LEU A 355 -6.66 -8.56 14.99
C LEU A 355 -5.72 -9.38 14.08
N PHE A 356 -4.58 -8.81 13.65
CA PHE A 356 -3.71 -9.40 12.62
C PHE A 356 -2.21 -9.31 12.93
N GLY A 357 -1.83 -8.76 14.08
CA GLY A 357 -0.44 -8.68 14.52
C GLY A 357 0.16 -10.06 14.82
N GLN A 358 1.46 -10.08 15.14
CA GLN A 358 2.25 -11.31 15.30
C GLN A 358 1.67 -12.31 16.30
N ASN A 359 0.98 -11.81 17.33
CA ASN A 359 0.40 -12.63 18.40
C ASN A 359 -1.10 -12.90 18.23
N SER A 360 -1.72 -12.41 17.15
CA SER A 360 -3.17 -12.55 16.92
C SER A 360 -3.58 -13.99 16.59
N GLY A 361 -4.82 -14.35 16.95
CA GLY A 361 -5.41 -15.63 16.57
C GLY A 361 -5.57 -15.75 15.04
N ASN A 362 -6.06 -14.70 14.39
CA ASN A 362 -6.28 -14.72 12.94
C ASN A 362 -4.99 -14.92 12.16
N ARG A 363 -3.90 -14.24 12.56
CA ARG A 363 -2.60 -14.43 11.88
C ARG A 363 -2.11 -15.87 12.00
N ARG A 364 -2.20 -16.48 13.19
CA ARG A 364 -1.81 -17.88 13.39
C ARG A 364 -2.63 -18.81 12.50
N GLU A 365 -3.95 -18.63 12.46
CA GLU A 365 -4.84 -19.42 11.62
C GLU A 365 -4.52 -19.32 10.12
N ILE A 366 -4.20 -18.11 9.64
CA ILE A 366 -3.79 -17.87 8.26
C ILE A 366 -2.47 -18.60 7.98
N LEU A 367 -1.48 -18.44 8.85
CA LEU A 367 -0.16 -19.06 8.68
C LEU A 367 -0.20 -20.59 8.74
N GLU A 368 -1.06 -21.19 9.57
CA GLU A 368 -1.29 -22.64 9.62
C GLU A 368 -1.85 -23.19 8.30
N ARG A 369 -2.50 -22.36 7.48
CA ARG A 369 -3.04 -22.74 6.17
C ARG A 369 -2.10 -22.46 5.00
N VAL A 370 -1.04 -21.69 5.19
CA VAL A 370 -0.15 -21.24 4.09
C VAL A 370 0.38 -22.42 3.28
N SER A 371 0.93 -23.46 3.91
CA SER A 371 1.49 -24.61 3.20
C SER A 371 0.44 -25.37 2.38
N LYS A 372 -0.76 -25.53 2.93
CA LYS A 372 -1.88 -26.19 2.25
C LYS A 372 -2.39 -25.36 1.08
N LEU A 373 -2.44 -24.04 1.23
CA LEU A 373 -2.81 -23.11 0.16
C LEU A 373 -1.77 -23.11 -0.96
N GLU A 374 -0.48 -23.10 -0.63
CA GLU A 374 0.61 -23.21 -1.61
C GLU A 374 0.49 -24.50 -2.43
N GLU A 375 0.26 -25.64 -1.77
CA GLU A 375 0.04 -26.91 -2.45
C GLU A 375 -1.22 -26.88 -3.32
N ALA A 376 -2.35 -26.37 -2.79
CA ALA A 376 -3.61 -26.30 -3.51
C ALA A 376 -3.53 -25.40 -4.75
N VAL A 377 -2.82 -24.27 -4.65
CA VAL A 377 -2.59 -23.34 -5.75
C VAL A 377 -1.69 -23.97 -6.81
N ALA A 378 -0.60 -24.65 -6.42
CA ALA A 378 0.27 -25.35 -7.36
C ALA A 378 -0.48 -26.45 -8.13
N LEU A 379 -1.36 -27.20 -7.45
CA LEU A 379 -2.22 -28.19 -8.11
C LEU A 379 -3.23 -27.53 -9.05
N ALA A 380 -3.84 -26.42 -8.62
CA ALA A 380 -4.78 -25.67 -9.44
C ALA A 380 -4.10 -25.07 -10.68
N GLU A 381 -2.83 -24.65 -10.61
CA GLU A 381 -2.06 -24.21 -11.78
C GLU A 381 -1.81 -25.34 -12.79
N ALA A 382 -1.70 -26.58 -12.31
CA ALA A 382 -1.71 -27.78 -13.15
C ALA A 382 -3.14 -28.21 -13.57
N GLY A 383 -4.16 -27.46 -13.16
CA GLY A 383 -5.59 -27.74 -13.35
C GLY A 383 -6.06 -29.06 -12.71
N ILE A 384 -5.45 -29.42 -11.59
CA ILE A 384 -5.81 -30.56 -10.74
C ILE A 384 -6.54 -30.01 -9.51
N THR A 385 -7.64 -30.67 -9.13
CA THR A 385 -8.37 -30.35 -7.91
C THR A 385 -8.19 -31.48 -6.91
N ASP A 386 -7.83 -31.13 -5.68
CA ASP A 386 -7.69 -32.07 -4.57
C ASP A 386 -8.74 -31.78 -3.50
N ALA A 387 -9.78 -32.60 -3.45
CA ALA A 387 -10.94 -32.35 -2.59
C ALA A 387 -10.59 -32.43 -1.10
N ASP A 388 -9.70 -33.33 -0.70
CA ASP A 388 -9.31 -33.51 0.70
C ASP A 388 -8.48 -32.30 1.16
N LEU A 389 -7.50 -31.88 0.35
CA LEU A 389 -6.70 -30.69 0.62
C LEU A 389 -7.57 -29.41 0.71
N LEU A 390 -8.56 -29.28 -0.16
CA LEU A 390 -9.48 -28.14 -0.16
C LEU A 390 -10.48 -28.19 1.01
N ASN A 391 -10.89 -29.38 1.45
CA ASN A 391 -11.66 -29.54 2.68
C ASN A 391 -10.82 -29.19 3.91
N ASP A 392 -9.51 -29.43 3.87
CA ASP A 392 -8.58 -29.03 4.90
C ASP A 392 -8.37 -27.51 4.99
N VAL A 393 -8.51 -26.79 3.87
CA VAL A 393 -8.53 -25.32 3.84
C VAL A 393 -9.84 -24.79 4.43
N ALA A 394 -10.98 -25.34 3.97
CA ALA A 394 -12.31 -24.98 4.44
C ALA A 394 -13.25 -26.21 4.50
N SER A 395 -13.39 -26.76 5.70
CA SER A 395 -14.19 -27.97 5.98
C SER A 395 -15.67 -27.65 6.14
N VAL A 396 -15.98 -26.45 6.63
CA VAL A 396 -17.33 -25.93 6.84
C VAL A 396 -17.49 -24.59 6.12
N LYS A 397 -18.74 -24.21 5.86
CA LYS A 397 -19.05 -22.91 5.28
C LYS A 397 -18.61 -21.80 6.22
N GLY A 398 -17.83 -20.84 5.72
CA GLY A 398 -17.23 -19.78 6.53
C GLY A 398 -16.31 -18.86 5.73
N ARG A 399 -15.44 -18.13 6.43
CA ARG A 399 -14.50 -17.17 5.84
C ARG A 399 -13.51 -17.74 4.83
N TRP A 400 -13.20 -19.04 4.92
CA TRP A 400 -12.31 -19.71 3.98
C TRP A 400 -13.04 -20.28 2.76
N THR A 401 -14.37 -20.24 2.74
CA THR A 401 -15.17 -20.77 1.64
C THR A 401 -14.89 -20.06 0.31
N PRO A 402 -14.85 -18.71 0.23
CA PRO A 402 -14.54 -18.02 -1.03
C PRO A 402 -13.15 -18.38 -1.58
N VAL A 403 -12.17 -18.59 -0.68
CA VAL A 403 -10.81 -19.01 -1.05
C VAL A 403 -10.83 -20.41 -1.66
N LYS A 404 -11.52 -21.36 -1.03
CA LYS A 404 -11.68 -22.73 -1.53
C LYS A 404 -12.34 -22.75 -2.91
N GLU A 405 -13.46 -22.03 -3.06
CA GLU A 405 -14.22 -21.95 -4.32
C GLU A 405 -13.36 -21.36 -5.44
N ALA A 406 -12.63 -20.27 -5.16
CA ALA A 406 -11.76 -19.65 -6.15
C ALA A 406 -10.61 -20.57 -6.63
N ILE A 407 -10.01 -21.36 -5.74
CA ILE A 407 -8.98 -22.34 -6.13
C ILE A 407 -9.59 -23.44 -7.01
N GLN A 408 -10.80 -23.91 -6.69
CA GLN A 408 -11.52 -24.92 -7.50
C GLN A 408 -11.87 -24.40 -8.89
N ASP A 409 -12.37 -23.17 -8.98
CA ASP A 409 -12.70 -22.51 -10.24
C ASP A 409 -11.44 -22.28 -11.08
N TYR A 410 -10.36 -21.81 -10.44
CA TYR A 410 -9.08 -21.63 -11.11
C TYR A 410 -8.52 -22.94 -11.67
N ALA A 411 -8.58 -24.04 -10.91
CA ALA A 411 -8.19 -25.36 -11.39
C ALA A 411 -9.01 -25.80 -12.62
N SER A 412 -10.31 -25.50 -12.61
CA SER A 412 -11.22 -25.82 -13.72
C SER A 412 -10.91 -25.02 -14.98
N ILE A 413 -10.57 -23.73 -14.84
CA ILE A 413 -10.11 -22.87 -15.93
C ILE A 413 -8.81 -23.42 -16.51
N MET A 414 -7.83 -23.69 -15.65
CA MET A 414 -6.50 -24.17 -16.04
C MET A 414 -6.54 -25.56 -16.69
N LYS A 415 -7.55 -26.38 -16.34
CA LYS A 415 -7.77 -27.67 -16.99
C LYS A 415 -8.16 -27.59 -18.45
N ASN A 416 -8.79 -26.49 -18.86
CA ASN A 416 -9.16 -26.24 -20.23
C ASN A 416 -8.11 -25.40 -20.98
N ASP A 417 -7.03 -24.98 -20.31
CA ASP A 417 -5.92 -24.26 -20.92
C ASP A 417 -5.14 -25.19 -21.88
N LYS A 418 -4.92 -24.72 -23.11
CA LYS A 418 -4.22 -25.45 -24.17
C LYS A 418 -2.70 -25.25 -24.13
N ASN A 419 -2.17 -24.57 -23.11
CA ASN A 419 -0.73 -24.38 -22.98
C ASN A 419 0.02 -25.73 -22.80
N PRO A 420 0.93 -26.09 -23.73
CA PRO A 420 1.67 -27.36 -23.69
C PRO A 420 2.51 -27.56 -22.43
N GLU A 421 3.05 -26.49 -21.84
CA GLU A 421 3.88 -26.58 -20.62
C GLU A 421 3.05 -27.00 -19.41
N LYS A 422 1.81 -26.50 -19.31
CA LYS A 422 0.87 -26.86 -18.25
C LYS A 422 0.38 -28.30 -18.39
N ALA A 423 0.15 -28.76 -19.63
CA ALA A 423 -0.19 -30.15 -19.89
C ALA A 423 0.94 -31.11 -19.44
N LYS A 424 2.20 -30.75 -19.73
CA LYS A 424 3.36 -31.50 -19.27
C LYS A 424 3.52 -31.50 -17.75
N LEU A 425 3.27 -30.36 -17.09
CA LEU A 425 3.30 -30.25 -15.63
C LEU A 425 2.26 -31.18 -14.98
N ARG A 426 1.04 -31.22 -15.52
CA ARG A 426 -0.02 -32.13 -15.08
C ARG A 426 0.42 -33.59 -15.15
N GLU A 427 0.95 -34.04 -16.29
CA GLU A 427 1.43 -35.41 -16.45
C GLU A 427 2.51 -35.79 -15.43
N ILE A 428 3.44 -34.86 -15.13
CA ILE A 428 4.50 -35.08 -14.13
C ILE A 428 3.90 -35.28 -12.74
N ILE A 429 2.97 -34.41 -12.34
CA ILE A 429 2.33 -34.47 -11.01
C ILE A 429 1.48 -35.73 -10.87
N GLU A 430 0.71 -36.10 -11.90
CA GLU A 430 -0.10 -37.32 -11.88
C GLU A 430 0.78 -38.57 -11.75
N ARG A 431 1.89 -38.67 -12.49
CA ARG A 431 2.86 -39.78 -12.36
C ARG A 431 3.48 -39.84 -10.96
N ALA A 432 3.84 -38.70 -10.38
CA ALA A 432 4.40 -38.65 -9.02
C ALA A 432 3.39 -39.16 -7.97
N ARG A 433 2.11 -38.80 -8.10
CA ARG A 433 1.03 -39.28 -7.22
C ARG A 433 0.77 -40.79 -7.36
N GLU A 434 0.89 -41.33 -8.56
CA GLU A 434 0.77 -42.78 -8.80
C GLU A 434 1.94 -43.59 -8.21
N GLN A 435 3.14 -43.02 -8.22
CA GLN A 435 4.34 -43.67 -7.67
C GLN A 435 4.39 -43.60 -6.13
N GLY A 436 3.89 -42.53 -5.50
CA GLY A 436 3.82 -42.41 -4.04
C GLY A 436 2.68 -43.20 -3.36
N ARG A 437 1.78 -43.80 -4.14
CA ARG A 437 0.69 -44.68 -3.66
C ARG A 437 1.04 -46.18 -3.71
N LYS A 438 2.21 -46.56 -4.23
CA LYS A 438 2.78 -47.92 -4.14
C LYS A 438 3.76 -47.99 -2.99
#